data_AF-A0A2V8HIC7-F1
#
_entry.id   AF-A0A2V8HIC7-F1
#
_cell.length_a   1.000
_cell.length_b   1.000
_cell.length_c   1.000
_cell.angle_alpha   90.00
_cell.angle_beta   90.00
_cell.angle_gamma   90.00
#
_symmetry.space_group_name_H-M   'P 1'
#
loop_
_entity.id
_entity.type
_entity.pdbx_description
1 polymer ?
#
loop_
_entity_poly.entity_id
_entity_poly.type
_entity_poly.pdbx_seq_one_letter_code
_entity_poly.pdbx_strand_id
1 'polypeptide(L)'
;MTRRDASRGRRRREFLKVAGGVAAALVTTTDALGQGARPHAATPDRGLWATWYDLPVEGREAYLSWLHGTYLPALLKRPGYLWAAHYAAREREAGGTQIQHTTDPKVGTGFHYILLVGATDA
;
A
#
# COMPACT_ATOMS: atom_id res chain seq x y z
N MET A 1 -65.35 4.45 26.83
CA MET A 1 -65.33 2.97 26.70
C MET A 1 -63.87 2.51 26.66
N THR A 2 -63.30 2.18 27.84
CA THR A 2 -62.73 0.86 28.22
C THR A 2 -61.46 0.47 27.44
N ARG A 3 -60.23 0.71 27.92
CA ARG A 3 -59.44 0.11 29.03
C ARG A 3 -59.20 -1.41 28.89
N ARG A 4 -57.92 -1.78 28.74
CA ARG A 4 -57.13 -2.96 29.20
C ARG A 4 -55.85 -2.98 28.34
N ASP A 5 -54.64 -2.70 28.79
CA ASP A 5 -53.84 -3.26 29.90
C ASP A 5 -53.63 -4.78 29.80
N ALA A 6 -52.39 -5.21 29.54
CA ALA A 6 -51.68 -6.24 30.32
C ALA A 6 -50.32 -6.62 29.71
N SER A 7 -49.30 -6.33 30.50
CA SER A 7 -47.94 -6.87 30.56
C SER A 7 -47.78 -8.41 30.56
N ARG A 8 -46.49 -8.82 30.42
CA ARG A 8 -45.81 -10.06 30.87
C ARG A 8 -45.63 -11.20 29.86
N GLY A 9 -44.37 -11.49 29.56
CA GLY A 9 -43.95 -12.69 28.83
C GLY A 9 -42.44 -12.91 28.78
N ARG A 10 -41.79 -12.97 29.96
CA ARG A 10 -40.39 -13.38 30.15
C ARG A 10 -40.10 -14.74 29.51
N ARG A 11 -39.08 -14.85 28.65
CA ARG A 11 -38.15 -16.01 28.60
C ARG A 11 -36.91 -15.73 27.75
N ARG A 12 -35.92 -15.16 28.42
CA ARG A 12 -34.49 -15.27 28.11
C ARG A 12 -34.14 -16.77 28.05
N ARG A 13 -33.73 -17.28 26.89
CA ARG A 13 -33.08 -18.59 26.82
C ARG A 13 -31.59 -18.36 26.62
N GLU A 14 -30.89 -18.48 27.74
CA GLU A 14 -29.46 -18.73 27.80
C GLU A 14 -29.19 -20.09 27.11
N PHE A 15 -28.28 -20.11 26.15
CA PHE A 15 -27.58 -21.32 25.78
C PHE A 15 -26.18 -21.22 26.36
N LEU A 16 -25.98 -21.85 27.53
CA LEU A 16 -24.68 -21.99 28.16
C LEU A 16 -24.11 -23.37 27.82
N LYS A 17 -22.88 -23.35 27.28
CA LYS A 17 -21.75 -24.28 27.47
C LYS A 17 -21.98 -25.80 27.38
N VAL A 18 -21.18 -26.44 26.53
CA VAL A 18 -20.34 -27.65 26.74
C VAL A 18 -19.57 -27.80 25.41
N ALA A 19 -18.31 -28.18 25.27
CA ALA A 19 -17.13 -28.38 26.09
C ALA A 19 -16.04 -28.73 25.05
N GLY A 20 -14.76 -28.46 25.34
CA GLY A 20 -13.69 -28.90 24.43
C GLY A 20 -12.48 -28.00 24.48
N GLY A 21 -11.87 -27.91 25.66
CA GLY A 21 -10.54 -27.33 25.79
C GLY A 21 -9.50 -28.28 25.21
N VAL A 22 -8.65 -27.76 24.34
CA VAL A 22 -7.22 -28.11 24.31
C VAL A 22 -6.48 -26.79 24.14
N ALA A 23 -6.10 -26.18 25.26
CA ALA A 23 -5.06 -25.15 25.25
C ALA A 23 -3.74 -25.90 25.06
N ALA A 24 -3.24 -25.91 23.83
CA ALA A 24 -1.86 -26.32 23.58
C ALA A 24 -0.95 -25.31 24.26
N ALA A 25 -0.42 -25.67 25.43
CA ALA A 25 0.62 -24.92 26.10
C ALA A 25 1.91 -25.05 25.26
N LEU A 26 2.24 -24.01 24.51
CA LEU A 26 3.55 -23.89 23.87
C LEU A 26 4.56 -23.52 24.95
N VAL A 27 5.20 -24.52 25.55
CA VAL A 27 6.43 -24.33 26.32
C VAL A 27 7.53 -23.98 25.31
N THR A 28 7.83 -22.69 25.17
CA THR A 28 9.10 -22.28 24.56
C THR A 28 10.12 -22.19 25.68
N THR A 29 10.95 -23.21 25.79
CA THR A 29 12.18 -23.13 26.57
C THR A 29 12.99 -21.95 26.06
N THR A 30 13.20 -20.96 26.92
CA THR A 30 14.26 -19.97 26.76
C THR A 30 15.58 -20.73 26.79
N ASP A 31 16.07 -21.15 25.63
CA ASP A 31 17.46 -21.52 25.48
C ASP A 31 18.21 -20.26 25.05
N ALA A 32 18.81 -19.62 26.04
CA ALA A 32 19.81 -18.60 25.82
C ALA A 32 21.06 -19.30 25.31
N LEU A 33 21.39 -19.07 24.04
CA LEU A 33 22.74 -18.92 23.46
C LEU A 33 22.73 -19.37 22.00
N GLY A 34 22.54 -18.40 21.12
CA GLY A 34 22.67 -18.61 19.68
C GLY A 34 21.99 -17.45 18.99
N GLN A 35 22.78 -16.53 18.45
CA GLN A 35 22.33 -15.44 17.60
C GLN A 35 21.61 -16.03 16.38
N GLY A 36 20.33 -16.36 16.54
CA GLY A 36 19.43 -16.59 15.43
C GLY A 36 19.49 -15.33 14.58
N ALA A 37 19.81 -15.50 13.29
CA ALA A 37 19.91 -14.43 12.33
C ALA A 37 18.75 -13.48 12.54
N ARG A 38 19.03 -12.29 13.11
CA ARG A 38 18.07 -11.20 13.04
C ARG A 38 17.75 -11.08 11.55
N PRO A 39 16.47 -11.08 11.12
CA PRO A 39 16.18 -10.66 9.76
C PRO A 39 16.95 -9.36 9.59
N HIS A 40 17.86 -9.32 8.61
CA HIS A 40 18.65 -8.13 8.33
C HIS A 40 17.64 -6.98 8.34
N ALA A 41 17.72 -6.09 9.32
CA ALA A 41 16.74 -5.03 9.47
C ALA A 41 16.74 -4.33 8.11
N ALA A 42 15.64 -4.49 7.35
CA ALA A 42 15.58 -4.02 5.98
C ALA A 42 16.04 -2.57 6.01
N THR A 43 17.05 -2.24 5.20
CA THR A 43 17.58 -0.88 5.19
C THR A 43 16.40 0.06 4.96
N PRO A 44 16.10 0.97 5.90
CA PRO A 44 14.95 1.85 5.75
C PRO A 44 15.16 2.74 4.53
N ASP A 45 14.09 3.01 3.79
CA ASP A 45 14.07 3.97 2.71
C ASP A 45 14.10 5.40 3.26
N ARG A 46 15.26 6.05 3.17
CA ARG A 46 15.44 7.44 3.65
C ARG A 46 15.44 8.46 2.52
N GLY A 47 15.56 8.02 1.27
CA GLY A 47 15.45 8.85 0.08
C GLY A 47 14.21 8.48 -0.74
N LEU A 48 13.51 9.50 -1.26
CA LEU A 48 12.40 9.34 -2.21
C LEU A 48 12.62 10.26 -3.41
N TRP A 49 12.70 9.69 -4.59
CA TRP A 49 12.64 10.44 -5.85
C TRP A 49 11.31 10.18 -6.54
N ALA A 50 10.51 11.24 -6.68
CA ALA A 50 9.25 11.22 -7.41
C ALA A 50 9.37 12.04 -8.70
N THR A 51 8.93 11.47 -9.82
CA THR A 51 8.84 12.14 -11.12
C THR A 51 7.42 12.05 -11.64
N TRP A 52 6.81 13.20 -11.93
CA TRP A 52 5.55 13.31 -12.65
C TRP A 52 5.82 13.66 -14.11
N TYR A 53 5.15 12.97 -15.03
CA TYR A 53 5.35 13.20 -16.45
C TYR A 53 4.15 12.78 -17.28
N ASP A 54 4.11 13.32 -18.50
CA ASP A 54 3.19 12.90 -19.54
C ASP A 54 3.97 12.22 -20.68
N LEU A 55 3.26 11.39 -21.44
CA LEU A 55 3.79 10.79 -22.67
C LEU A 55 2.87 11.14 -23.84
N PRO A 56 3.43 11.44 -25.03
CA PRO A 56 2.64 11.54 -26.26
C PRO A 56 1.90 10.22 -26.52
N VAL A 57 0.88 10.24 -27.38
CA VAL A 57 0.20 9.00 -27.78
C VAL A 57 1.16 8.12 -28.57
N GLU A 58 1.90 8.74 -29.49
CA GLU A 58 2.90 8.11 -30.32
C GLU A 58 4.09 7.66 -29.46
N GLY A 59 4.44 6.37 -29.55
CA GLY A 59 5.60 5.82 -28.85
C GLY A 59 5.39 5.51 -27.35
N ARG A 60 4.21 5.79 -26.80
CA ARG A 60 3.87 5.53 -25.39
C ARG A 60 4.12 4.09 -24.96
N GLU A 61 3.57 3.13 -25.71
CA GLU A 61 3.69 1.71 -25.40
C GLU A 61 5.14 1.23 -25.47
N ALA A 62 5.90 1.72 -26.46
CA ALA A 62 7.32 1.40 -26.58
C ALA A 62 8.11 1.94 -25.37
N TYR A 63 7.82 3.17 -24.94
CA TYR A 63 8.44 3.76 -23.75
C TYR A 63 8.09 2.97 -22.48
N LEU A 64 6.81 2.63 -22.26
CA LEU A 64 6.39 1.89 -21.07
C LEU A 64 6.98 0.47 -21.04
N SER A 65 7.03 -0.20 -22.19
CA SER A 65 7.68 -1.50 -22.34
C SER A 65 9.17 -1.43 -21.97
N TRP A 66 9.89 -0.41 -22.48
CA TRP A 66 11.29 -0.18 -22.11
C TRP A 66 11.47 0.17 -20.62
N LEU A 67 10.60 1.04 -20.08
CA LEU A 67 10.65 1.48 -18.70
C LEU A 67 10.55 0.28 -17.75
N HIS A 68 9.56 -0.58 -17.96
CA HIS A 68 9.31 -1.74 -17.10
C HIS A 68 10.24 -2.91 -17.38
N GLY A 69 10.58 -3.17 -18.64
CA GLY A 69 11.37 -4.34 -19.03
C GLY A 69 12.88 -4.13 -18.94
N THR A 70 13.36 -2.89 -19.04
CA THR A 70 14.80 -2.59 -19.14
C THR A 70 15.26 -1.61 -18.07
N TYR A 71 14.65 -0.42 -18.01
CA TYR A 71 15.16 0.67 -17.18
C TYR A 71 15.03 0.37 -15.68
N LEU A 72 13.82 0.08 -15.19
CA LEU A 72 13.61 -0.18 -13.76
C LEU A 72 14.38 -1.40 -13.25
N PRO A 73 14.43 -2.54 -13.96
CA PRO A 73 15.28 -3.67 -13.55
C PRO A 73 16.78 -3.31 -13.49
N ALA A 74 17.28 -2.49 -14.42
CA ALA A 74 18.67 -2.03 -14.38
C ALA A 74 18.91 -1.05 -13.23
N LEU A 75 17.97 -0.15 -12.95
CA LEU A 75 18.03 0.81 -11.85
C LEU A 75 18.11 0.09 -10.50
N LEU A 76 17.24 -0.90 -10.27
CA LEU A 76 17.17 -1.64 -9.01
C LEU A 76 18.36 -2.58 -8.75
N LYS A 77 19.20 -2.84 -9.75
CA LYS A 77 20.48 -3.56 -9.56
C LYS A 77 21.59 -2.67 -8.99
N ARG A 78 21.43 -1.35 -9.08
CA ARG A 78 22.43 -0.40 -8.59
C ARG A 78 22.33 -0.30 -7.07
N PRO A 79 23.46 -0.33 -6.33
CA PRO A 79 23.44 -0.14 -4.89
C PRO A 79 22.76 1.19 -4.50
N GLY A 80 21.97 1.15 -3.43
CA GLY A 80 21.28 2.33 -2.90
C GLY A 80 19.84 2.53 -3.40
N TYR A 81 19.42 1.86 -4.48
CA TYR A 81 18.01 1.84 -4.89
C TYR A 81 17.31 0.62 -4.30
N LEU A 82 16.18 0.84 -3.63
CA LEU A 82 15.51 -0.18 -2.82
C LEU A 82 14.24 -0.72 -3.51
N TRP A 83 13.45 0.18 -4.08
CA TRP A 83 12.20 -0.16 -4.75
C TRP A 83 11.83 0.89 -5.79
N ALA A 84 10.98 0.51 -6.75
CA ALA A 84 10.39 1.43 -7.71
C ALA A 84 8.92 1.10 -7.93
N ALA A 85 8.10 2.13 -8.10
CA ALA A 85 6.68 2.01 -8.40
C ALA A 85 6.29 3.00 -9.51
N HIS A 86 5.55 2.52 -10.51
CA HIS A 86 5.10 3.33 -11.63
C HIS A 86 3.58 3.26 -11.73
N TYR A 87 2.92 4.43 -11.65
CA TYR A 87 1.47 4.55 -11.66
C TYR A 87 1.02 5.36 -12.87
N ALA A 88 -0.07 4.92 -13.49
CA ALA A 88 -0.85 5.75 -14.38
C ALA A 88 -1.95 6.43 -13.56
N ALA A 89 -2.10 7.75 -13.70
CA ALA A 89 -3.24 8.45 -13.14
C ALA A 89 -4.53 7.95 -13.82
N ARG A 90 -5.55 7.73 -13.00
CA ARG A 90 -6.91 7.58 -13.51
C ARG A 90 -7.49 8.96 -13.74
N GLU A 91 -8.34 9.09 -14.75
CA GLU A 91 -9.16 10.29 -14.89
C GLU A 91 -9.87 10.56 -13.58
N ARG A 92 -9.80 11.81 -13.15
CA ARG A 92 -10.35 12.22 -11.87
C ARG A 92 -11.87 12.24 -11.99
N GLU A 93 -12.58 11.49 -11.16
CA GLU A 93 -13.97 11.84 -10.86
C GLU A 93 -13.96 13.24 -10.25
N ALA A 94 -14.73 14.17 -10.83
CA ALA A 94 -14.69 15.59 -10.50
C ALA A 94 -14.77 15.81 -8.98
N GLY A 95 -13.71 16.32 -8.34
CA GLY A 95 -13.81 16.68 -6.91
C GLY A 95 -12.54 16.85 -6.06
N GLY A 96 -11.33 16.54 -6.53
CA GLY A 96 -10.15 16.74 -5.67
C GLY A 96 -9.46 18.11 -5.86
N THR A 97 -8.48 18.40 -5.00
CA THR A 97 -7.60 19.59 -5.06
C THR A 97 -6.91 19.75 -6.41
N GLN A 98 -7.14 20.87 -7.09
CA GLN A 98 -6.50 21.18 -8.37
C GLN A 98 -5.07 21.68 -8.12
N ILE A 99 -4.07 20.89 -8.52
CA ILE A 99 -2.70 21.40 -8.59
C ILE A 99 -2.70 22.43 -9.72
N GLN A 100 -2.35 23.68 -9.40
CA GLN A 100 -2.29 24.74 -10.40
C GLN A 100 -1.15 24.43 -11.37
N HIS A 101 -1.48 24.23 -12.64
CA HIS A 101 -0.51 24.03 -13.70
C HIS A 101 -0.17 25.37 -14.36
N THR A 102 1.02 25.48 -14.96
CA THR A 102 1.34 26.64 -15.80
C THR A 102 0.40 26.71 -17.02
N THR A 103 0.18 27.91 -17.54
CA THR A 103 -0.58 28.13 -18.79
C THR A 103 0.30 28.06 -20.04
N ASP A 104 1.62 27.87 -19.89
CA ASP A 104 2.54 27.72 -21.01
C ASP A 104 2.26 26.41 -21.77
N PRO A 105 1.81 26.45 -23.03
CA PRO A 105 1.49 25.25 -23.81
C PRO A 105 2.72 24.39 -24.14
N LYS A 106 3.94 24.89 -23.92
CA LYS A 106 5.18 24.12 -24.09
C LYS A 106 5.45 23.18 -22.91
N VAL A 107 4.80 23.39 -21.78
CA VAL A 107 4.95 22.57 -20.58
C VAL A 107 3.79 21.60 -20.52
N GLY A 108 4.10 20.30 -20.61
CA GLY A 108 3.10 19.26 -20.44
C GLY A 108 2.50 19.30 -19.04
N THR A 109 1.22 18.93 -18.93
CA THR A 109 0.42 18.98 -17.71
C THR A 109 0.98 18.12 -16.55
N GLY A 110 1.85 17.17 -16.85
CA GLY A 110 2.66 16.42 -15.91
C GLY A 110 1.83 15.69 -14.86
N PHE A 111 0.73 15.03 -15.26
CA PHE A 111 -0.13 14.33 -14.29
C PHE A 111 -0.50 12.92 -14.72
N HIS A 112 -0.21 12.50 -15.95
CA HIS A 112 -0.63 11.18 -16.44
C HIS A 112 0.14 10.03 -15.79
N TYR A 113 1.41 10.23 -15.45
CA TYR A 113 2.24 9.18 -14.85
C TYR A 113 3.02 9.68 -13.65
N ILE A 114 3.20 8.79 -12.68
CA ILE A 114 4.04 9.00 -11.50
C ILE A 114 5.03 7.84 -11.42
N LEU A 115 6.32 8.15 -11.44
CA LEU A 115 7.40 7.23 -11.11
C LEU A 115 7.95 7.58 -9.73
N LEU A 116 7.91 6.62 -8.81
CA LEU A 116 8.48 6.71 -7.48
C LEU A 116 9.65 5.74 -7.36
N VAL A 117 10.74 6.20 -6.76
CA VAL A 117 11.92 5.39 -6.47
C VAL A 117 12.34 5.62 -5.03
N GLY A 118 12.35 4.55 -4.25
CA GLY A 118 12.88 4.55 -2.89
C GLY A 118 14.38 4.26 -2.90
N ALA A 119 15.13 5.02 -2.12
CA ALA A 119 16.57 4.90 -1.98
C ALA A 119 17.00 4.88 -0.51
N THR A 120 18.22 4.43 -0.27
CA THR A 120 18.80 4.40 1.08
C THR A 120 19.04 5.79 1.67
N ASP A 121 19.20 6.81 0.83
CA ASP A 121 19.40 8.22 1.21
C ASP A 121 19.07 9.18 0.03
N ALA A 122 19.01 10.49 0.29
CA ALA A 122 18.67 11.55 -0.67
C ALA A 122 19.89 12.26 -1.29
#